data_AF-A0A259SVH9-F1
#
_entry.id   AF-A0A259SVH9-F1
#
_cell.length_a   1.000
_cell.length_b   1.000
_cell.length_c   1.000
_cell.angle_alpha   90.00
_cell.angle_beta   90.00
_cell.angle_gamma   90.00
#
_symmetry.space_group_name_H-M   'P 1'
#
loop_
_entity.id
_entity.type
_entity.pdbx_description
1 polymer ?
#
loop_
_entity_poly.entity_id
_entity_poly.type
_entity_poly.pdbx_seq_one_letter_code
_entity_poly.pdbx_strand_id
1 'polypeptide(L)'
;MSAAAPPAAPPHRHVRTAALMGTVASAHVLTATASPDPAVAARIAAAQGAALDELHELDALFSPFRTDSQISRLRDGVLHPEDADPRILEVGEACVRLASDSGRRFDANRQGWFDPTGYVKGWAVERAASRHLAPLLVEGGVIAVGLSAG
;
A
#
# COMPACT_ATOMS: atom_id res chain seq x y z
N MET A 1 -15.03 -25.31 43.03
CA MET A 1 -15.40 -25.41 41.60
C MET A 1 -15.33 -24.00 41.02
N SER A 2 -14.21 -23.64 40.38
CA SER A 2 -14.05 -22.31 39.76
C SER A 2 -14.68 -22.36 38.37
N ALA A 3 -15.68 -21.53 38.10
CA ALA A 3 -16.30 -21.41 36.79
C ALA A 3 -15.24 -20.96 35.77
N ALA A 4 -15.15 -21.66 34.64
CA ALA A 4 -14.32 -21.25 33.53
C ALA A 4 -14.81 -19.89 33.01
N ALA A 5 -13.88 -18.95 32.80
CA ALA A 5 -14.20 -17.68 32.17
C ALA A 5 -14.86 -17.95 30.79
N PRO A 6 -15.90 -17.18 30.42
CA PRO A 6 -16.54 -17.34 29.12
C PRO A 6 -15.48 -17.20 28.00
N PRO A 7 -15.59 -17.97 26.91
CA PRO A 7 -14.64 -17.87 25.81
C PRO A 7 -14.63 -16.43 25.29
N ALA A 8 -13.42 -15.87 25.10
CA ALA A 8 -13.27 -14.54 24.53
C ALA A 8 -14.00 -14.49 23.18
N ALA A 9 -14.78 -13.43 22.95
CA ALA A 9 -15.47 -13.22 21.69
C ALA A 9 -14.43 -13.23 20.54
N PRO A 10 -14.80 -13.76 19.35
CA PRO A 10 -13.88 -13.77 18.23
C PRO A 10 -13.52 -12.33 17.83
N PRO A 11 -12.28 -12.09 17.37
CA PRO A 11 -11.87 -10.77 16.92
C PRO A 11 -12.74 -10.31 15.75
N HIS A 12 -13.01 -9.01 15.71
CA HIS A 12 -13.81 -8.37 14.67
C HIS A 12 -12.91 -7.75 13.60
N ARG A 13 -13.32 -7.83 12.33
CA ARG A 13 -12.59 -7.27 11.20
C ARG A 13 -13.28 -6.05 10.65
N HIS A 14 -12.59 -4.92 10.67
CA HIS A 14 -12.94 -3.71 9.93
C HIS A 14 -12.22 -3.74 8.59
N VAL A 15 -12.95 -3.58 7.49
CA VAL A 15 -12.38 -3.57 6.14
C VAL A 15 -12.86 -2.37 5.34
N ARG A 16 -11.94 -1.72 4.65
CA ARG A 16 -12.24 -0.79 3.57
C ARG A 16 -11.58 -1.26 2.28
N THR A 17 -12.25 -1.06 1.16
CA THR A 17 -11.78 -1.48 -0.15
C THR A 17 -11.87 -0.35 -1.15
N ALA A 18 -10.95 -0.31 -2.11
CA ALA A 18 -10.97 0.63 -3.23
C ALA A 18 -10.51 -0.06 -4.53
N ALA A 19 -11.07 0.34 -5.67
CA ALA A 19 -10.60 -0.09 -6.98
C ALA A 19 -9.47 0.84 -7.46
N LEU A 20 -8.24 0.33 -7.50
CA LEU A 20 -7.03 1.08 -7.82
C LEU A 20 -5.92 0.14 -8.32
N MET A 21 -4.92 0.67 -9.03
CA MET A 21 -3.79 -0.11 -9.57
C MET A 21 -4.20 -1.32 -10.42
N GLY A 22 -5.34 -1.19 -11.11
CA GLY A 22 -5.94 -2.24 -11.94
C GLY A 22 -6.48 -3.45 -11.16
N THR A 23 -6.74 -3.32 -9.86
CA THR A 23 -7.27 -4.38 -8.98
C THR A 23 -8.14 -3.79 -7.86
N VAL A 24 -8.54 -4.62 -6.88
CA VAL A 24 -9.13 -4.17 -5.62
C VAL A 24 -8.06 -4.19 -4.53
N ALA A 25 -7.85 -3.04 -3.90
CA ALA A 25 -7.08 -2.93 -2.67
C ALA A 25 -7.97 -3.06 -1.45
N SER A 26 -7.44 -3.62 -0.37
CA SER A 26 -8.17 -3.81 0.88
C SER A 26 -7.33 -3.50 2.11
N ALA A 27 -7.82 -2.62 2.97
CA ALA A 27 -7.23 -2.21 4.24
C ALA A 27 -8.00 -2.87 5.39
N HIS A 28 -7.35 -3.78 6.12
CA HIS A 28 -7.92 -4.57 7.19
C HIS A 28 -7.39 -4.11 8.54
N VAL A 29 -8.27 -4.02 9.53
CA VAL A 29 -7.91 -3.88 10.94
C VAL A 29 -8.70 -4.89 11.75
N LEU A 30 -8.01 -5.68 12.58
CA LEU A 30 -8.63 -6.62 13.50
C LEU A 30 -8.67 -6.01 14.90
N THR A 31 -9.84 -6.01 15.54
CA THR A 31 -10.04 -5.55 16.91
C THR A 31 -10.55 -6.68 17.81
N ALA A 32 -10.27 -6.59 19.11
CA ALA A 32 -10.72 -7.56 20.11
C ALA A 32 -12.24 -7.59 20.28
N THR A 33 -12.91 -6.47 20.00
CA THR A 33 -14.37 -6.34 20.08
C THR A 33 -14.93 -5.76 18.77
N ALA A 34 -16.21 -6.01 18.50
CA ALA A 34 -16.90 -5.43 17.35
C ALA A 34 -17.08 -3.90 17.45
N SER A 35 -17.17 -3.40 18.67
CA SER A 35 -17.30 -1.97 18.97
C SER A 35 -16.11 -1.54 19.81
N PRO A 36 -14.99 -1.12 19.19
CA PRO A 36 -13.91 -0.47 19.93
C PRO A 36 -14.38 0.89 20.46
N ASP A 37 -13.56 1.50 21.33
CA ASP A 37 -13.78 2.87 21.77
C ASP A 37 -14.02 3.82 20.57
N PRO A 38 -14.99 4.75 20.62
CA PRO A 38 -15.30 5.62 19.49
C PRO A 38 -14.10 6.40 18.94
N ALA A 39 -13.14 6.79 19.78
CA ALA A 39 -11.93 7.46 19.33
C ALA A 39 -10.99 6.51 18.58
N VAL A 40 -10.88 5.25 19.02
CA VAL A 40 -10.15 4.19 18.30
C VAL A 40 -10.83 3.87 16.97
N ALA A 41 -12.17 3.75 16.96
CA ALA A 41 -12.94 3.53 15.73
C ALA A 41 -12.70 4.64 14.69
N ALA A 42 -12.69 5.90 15.13
CA ALA A 42 -12.40 7.05 14.27
C ALA A 42 -10.96 7.00 13.71
N ARG A 43 -9.97 6.63 14.53
CA ARG A 43 -8.57 6.46 14.08
C ARG A 43 -8.43 5.31 13.08
N ILE A 44 -9.10 4.18 13.28
CA ILE A 44 -9.14 3.07 12.31
C ILE A 44 -9.68 3.56 10.97
N ALA A 45 -10.83 4.24 10.98
CA ALA A 45 -11.46 4.76 9.77
C ALA A 45 -10.56 5.76 9.02
N ALA A 46 -9.90 6.66 9.75
CA ALA A 46 -8.98 7.64 9.19
C ALA A 46 -7.73 6.98 8.59
N ALA A 47 -7.13 6.03 9.31
CA ALA A 47 -5.95 5.29 8.87
C ALA A 47 -6.23 4.45 7.60
N GLN A 48 -7.37 3.75 7.54
CA GLN A 48 -7.78 3.02 6.35
C GLN A 48 -8.02 3.94 5.15
N GLY A 49 -8.65 5.11 5.38
CA GLY A 49 -8.83 6.13 4.34
C GLY A 49 -7.49 6.62 3.80
N ALA A 50 -6.61 7.09 4.68
CA ALA A 50 -5.31 7.62 4.30
C ALA A 50 -4.42 6.59 3.58
N ALA A 51 -4.47 5.32 3.98
CA ALA A 51 -3.75 4.26 3.30
C ALA A 51 -4.24 4.07 1.85
N LEU A 52 -5.55 4.07 1.61
CA LEU A 52 -6.12 3.94 0.27
C LEU A 52 -5.91 5.20 -0.57
N ASP A 53 -5.95 6.39 0.05
CA ASP A 53 -5.66 7.66 -0.62
C ASP A 53 -4.20 7.71 -1.10
N GLU A 54 -3.23 7.29 -0.28
CA GLU A 54 -1.81 7.20 -0.72
C GLU A 54 -1.67 6.19 -1.88
N LEU A 55 -2.37 5.06 -1.87
CA LEU A 55 -2.36 4.14 -3.01
C LEU A 55 -2.96 4.75 -4.29
N HIS A 56 -4.01 5.58 -4.18
CA HIS A 56 -4.55 6.32 -5.32
C HIS A 56 -3.55 7.34 -5.89
N GLU A 57 -2.85 8.07 -5.02
CA GLU A 57 -1.80 9.00 -5.43
C GLU A 57 -0.67 8.28 -6.17
N LEU A 58 -0.22 7.14 -5.62
CA LEU A 58 0.84 6.34 -6.23
C LEU A 58 0.40 5.73 -7.56
N ASP A 59 -0.85 5.28 -7.69
CA ASP A 59 -1.39 4.81 -8.97
C ASP A 59 -1.40 5.93 -10.03
N ALA A 60 -1.74 7.16 -9.64
CA ALA A 60 -1.71 8.32 -10.55
C ALA A 60 -0.28 8.64 -11.05
N LEU A 61 0.75 8.38 -10.25
CA LEU A 61 2.15 8.57 -10.66
C LEU A 61 2.68 7.43 -11.51
N PHE A 62 2.41 6.19 -11.11
CA PHE A 62 3.11 5.01 -11.60
C PHE A 62 2.36 4.20 -12.65
N SER A 63 1.06 4.46 -12.88
CA SER A 63 0.27 3.66 -13.82
C SER A 63 0.75 3.86 -15.28
N PRO A 64 1.23 2.81 -15.96
CA PRO A 64 1.63 2.93 -17.37
C PRO A 64 0.44 2.99 -18.34
N PHE A 65 -0.78 2.80 -17.81
CA PHE A 65 -2.03 2.80 -18.57
C PHE A 65 -2.72 4.16 -18.60
N ARG A 66 -2.32 5.05 -17.68
CA ARG A 66 -2.81 6.42 -17.59
C ARG A 66 -1.91 7.33 -18.41
N THR A 67 -2.45 8.04 -19.39
CA THR A 67 -1.67 8.95 -20.24
C THR A 67 -1.14 10.17 -19.49
N ASP A 68 -1.78 10.54 -18.38
CA ASP A 68 -1.40 11.67 -17.53
C ASP A 68 -0.41 11.29 -16.42
N SER A 69 -0.08 10.00 -16.25
CA SER A 69 0.89 9.57 -15.25
C SER A 69 2.31 10.01 -15.60
N GLN A 70 3.14 10.17 -14.58
CA GLN A 70 4.53 10.52 -14.80
C GLN A 70 5.30 9.38 -15.49
N ILE A 71 4.97 8.11 -15.21
CA ILE A 71 5.56 6.97 -15.94
C ILE A 71 5.26 7.03 -17.44
N SER A 72 4.01 7.30 -17.83
CA SER A 72 3.66 7.45 -19.26
C SER A 72 4.37 8.67 -19.87
N ARG A 73 4.41 9.80 -19.16
CA ARG A 73 5.09 11.01 -19.66
C ARG A 73 6.61 10.83 -19.79
N LEU A 74 7.25 10.06 -18.90
CA LEU A 74 8.67 9.70 -19.00
C LEU A 74 8.90 8.78 -20.21
N ARG A 75 8.07 7.76 -20.38
CA ARG A 75 8.12 6.85 -21.55
C ARG A 75 8.00 7.64 -22.86
N ASP A 76 7.09 8.61 -22.90
CA ASP A 76 6.78 9.38 -24.10
C ASP A 76 7.75 10.57 -24.30
N GLY A 77 8.74 10.76 -23.41
CA GLY A 77 9.73 11.84 -23.46
C GLY A 77 9.17 13.23 -23.18
N VAL A 78 7.96 13.32 -22.63
CA VAL A 78 7.25 14.57 -22.29
C VAL A 78 7.70 15.12 -20.93
N LEU A 79 8.14 14.26 -20.02
CA LEU A 79 8.69 14.62 -18.72
C LEU A 79 10.18 14.25 -18.70
N HIS A 80 11.02 15.18 -18.26
CA HIS A 80 12.44 14.90 -18.08
C HIS A 80 12.68 14.23 -16.71
N PRO A 81 13.57 13.23 -16.60
CA PRO A 81 13.84 12.55 -15.33
C PRO A 81 14.16 13.44 -14.11
N GLU A 82 14.86 14.56 -14.25
CA GLU A 82 15.10 15.48 -13.11
C GLU A 82 13.84 16.19 -12.60
N ASP A 83 12.81 16.32 -13.43
CA ASP A 83 11.54 16.95 -13.07
C ASP A 83 10.52 15.93 -12.52
N ALA A 84 10.89 14.64 -12.48
CA ALA A 84 10.03 13.59 -11.98
C ALA A 84 9.84 13.66 -10.46
N ASP A 85 8.70 13.17 -9.99
CA ASP A 85 8.43 13.02 -8.56
C ASP A 85 9.56 12.21 -7.90
N PRO A 86 10.11 12.66 -6.76
CA PRO A 86 11.21 11.96 -6.09
C PRO A 86 10.94 10.48 -5.81
N ARG A 87 9.67 10.08 -5.65
CA ARG A 87 9.27 8.68 -5.49
C ARG A 87 9.59 7.83 -6.72
N ILE A 88 9.57 8.41 -7.93
CA ILE A 88 9.99 7.70 -9.15
C ILE A 88 11.48 7.35 -9.09
N LEU A 89 12.31 8.26 -8.61
CA LEU A 89 13.74 8.01 -8.42
C LEU A 89 13.97 6.93 -7.36
N GLU A 90 13.27 7.01 -6.22
CA GLU A 90 13.31 5.99 -5.16
C GLU A 90 13.00 4.58 -5.70
N VAL A 91 11.90 4.45 -6.45
CA VAL A 91 11.49 3.20 -7.09
C VAL A 91 12.51 2.77 -8.15
N GLY A 92 13.04 3.70 -8.94
CA GLY A 92 14.07 3.44 -9.95
C GLY A 92 15.34 2.83 -9.34
N GLU A 93 15.85 3.41 -8.26
CA GLU A 93 17.00 2.88 -7.53
C GLU A 93 16.73 1.48 -6.96
N ALA A 94 15.54 1.26 -6.41
CA ALA A 94 15.15 -0.05 -5.91
C ALA A 94 15.05 -1.09 -7.03
N CYS A 95 14.53 -0.72 -8.20
CA CYS A 95 14.51 -1.57 -9.39
C CYS A 95 15.92 -1.92 -9.88
N VAL A 96 16.87 -0.98 -9.82
CA VAL A 96 18.29 -1.24 -10.17
C VAL A 96 18.90 -2.27 -9.22
N ARG A 97 18.70 -2.10 -7.90
CA ARG A 97 19.18 -3.07 -6.90
C ARG A 97 18.56 -4.45 -7.13
N LEU A 98 17.23 -4.52 -7.30
CA LEU A 98 16.52 -5.77 -7.54
C LEU A 98 16.98 -6.46 -8.84
N ALA A 99 17.31 -5.70 -9.88
CA ALA A 99 17.86 -6.27 -11.11
C ALA A 99 19.24 -6.90 -10.89
N SER A 100 20.09 -6.30 -10.05
CA SER A 100 21.38 -6.86 -9.64
C SER A 100 21.19 -8.14 -8.83
N ASP A 101 20.42 -8.08 -7.74
CA ASP A 101 20.24 -9.18 -6.78
C ASP A 101 19.54 -10.39 -7.41
N SER A 102 18.66 -10.15 -8.38
CA SER A 102 17.96 -11.20 -9.10
C SER A 102 18.76 -11.80 -10.26
N GLY A 103 20.01 -11.36 -10.50
CA GLY A 103 20.78 -11.80 -11.67
C GLY A 103 20.09 -11.47 -12.99
N ARG A 104 19.50 -10.26 -13.08
CA ARG A 104 18.74 -9.73 -14.23
C ARG A 104 17.44 -10.47 -14.56
N ARG A 105 16.97 -11.38 -13.70
CA ARG A 105 15.62 -11.96 -13.84
C ARG A 105 14.55 -10.88 -13.70
N PHE A 106 14.74 -9.94 -12.79
CA PHE A 106 14.03 -8.66 -12.78
C PHE A 106 14.84 -7.60 -13.55
N ASP A 107 14.14 -6.73 -14.28
CA ASP A 107 14.69 -5.61 -15.03
C ASP A 107 13.52 -4.71 -15.44
N ALA A 108 13.47 -3.51 -14.85
CA ALA A 108 12.43 -2.52 -15.14
C ALA A 108 12.58 -1.91 -16.54
N ASN A 109 13.73 -2.03 -17.21
CA ASN A 109 13.96 -1.46 -18.54
C ASN A 109 13.84 -2.49 -19.67
N ARG A 110 13.38 -3.70 -19.38
CA ARG A 110 13.36 -4.81 -20.35
C ARG A 110 12.55 -4.51 -21.61
N GLN A 111 11.55 -3.64 -21.51
CA GLN A 111 10.70 -3.23 -22.62
C GLN A 111 11.28 -2.06 -23.44
N GLY A 112 12.51 -1.62 -23.15
CA GLY A 112 13.14 -0.45 -23.78
C GLY A 112 12.74 0.90 -23.17
N TRP A 113 11.92 0.89 -22.12
CA TRP A 113 11.52 2.05 -21.32
C TRP A 113 11.35 1.63 -19.86
N PHE A 114 11.32 2.59 -18.94
CA PHE A 114 11.23 2.34 -17.50
C PHE A 114 9.82 1.90 -17.07
N ASP A 115 9.64 0.60 -16.86
CA ASP A 115 8.42 -0.05 -16.41
C ASP A 115 8.61 -0.71 -15.02
N PRO A 116 8.18 -0.05 -13.93
CA PRO A 116 8.33 -0.56 -12.58
C PRO A 116 7.18 -1.48 -12.12
N THR A 117 6.26 -1.91 -13.01
CA THR A 117 5.04 -2.63 -12.63
C THR A 117 5.29 -3.91 -11.82
N GLY A 118 6.41 -4.60 -12.05
CA GLY A 118 6.82 -5.79 -11.30
C GLY A 118 7.33 -5.53 -9.87
N TYR A 119 7.45 -4.27 -9.45
CA TYR A 119 7.96 -3.86 -8.13
C TYR A 119 7.01 -2.91 -7.40
N VAL A 120 6.45 -1.93 -8.10
CA VAL A 120 5.80 -0.76 -7.49
C VAL A 120 4.59 -1.09 -6.63
N LYS A 121 3.83 -2.15 -6.95
CA LYS A 121 2.66 -2.57 -6.14
C LYS A 121 3.06 -2.97 -4.73
N GLY A 122 4.09 -3.81 -4.59
CA GLY A 122 4.58 -4.25 -3.29
C GLY A 122 5.12 -3.08 -2.48
N TRP A 123 5.95 -2.24 -3.10
CA TRP A 123 6.49 -1.03 -2.48
C TRP A 123 5.40 -0.06 -2.01
N ALA A 124 4.37 0.19 -2.84
CA ALA A 124 3.27 1.08 -2.49
C ALA A 124 2.45 0.56 -1.29
N VAL A 125 2.15 -0.73 -1.27
CA VAL A 125 1.44 -1.39 -0.17
C VAL A 125 2.25 -1.34 1.12
N GLU A 126 3.54 -1.70 1.07
CA GLU A 126 4.41 -1.67 2.25
C GLU A 126 4.52 -0.27 2.84
N ARG A 127 4.71 0.73 1.98
CA ARG A 127 4.80 2.13 2.35
C ARG A 127 3.52 2.62 3.03
N ALA A 128 2.36 2.46 2.38
CA ALA A 128 1.08 2.93 2.91
C ALA A 128 0.69 2.18 4.20
N ALA A 129 0.93 0.87 4.28
CA ALA A 129 0.68 0.08 5.48
C ALA A 129 1.55 0.57 6.65
N SER A 130 2.84 0.76 6.43
CA SER A 130 3.78 1.21 7.46
C SER A 130 3.46 2.62 7.96
N ARG A 131 3.06 3.51 7.05
CA ARG A 131 2.78 4.90 7.37
C ARG A 131 1.42 5.09 8.07
N HIS A 132 0.40 4.39 7.62
CA HIS A 132 -0.98 4.68 8.01
C HIS A 132 -1.60 3.61 8.90
N LEU A 133 -1.30 2.32 8.70
CA LEU A 133 -1.93 1.24 9.46
C LEU A 133 -1.08 0.76 10.64
N ALA A 134 0.23 0.60 10.47
CA ALA A 134 1.13 0.12 11.53
C ALA A 134 1.04 0.93 12.84
N PRO A 135 0.84 2.27 12.83
CA PRO A 135 0.64 3.02 14.06
C PRO A 135 -0.57 2.59 14.88
N LEU A 136 -1.59 1.95 14.28
CA LEU A 136 -2.75 1.43 15.03
C LEU A 136 -2.39 0.27 15.95
N LEU A 137 -1.25 -0.40 15.77
CA LEU A 137 -0.85 -1.55 16.59
C LEU A 137 -0.58 -1.19 18.06
N VAL A 138 -0.44 0.10 18.38
CA VAL A 138 -0.32 0.57 19.78
C VAL A 138 -1.66 0.95 20.40
N GLU A 139 -2.74 0.96 19.62
CA GLU A 139 -4.09 1.28 20.11
C GLU A 139 -4.67 0.12 20.92
N GLY A 140 -5.27 0.45 22.06
CA GLY A 140 -5.93 -0.53 22.91
C GLY A 140 -7.01 -1.31 22.15
N GLY A 141 -6.88 -2.63 22.11
CA GLY A 141 -7.85 -3.51 21.47
C GLY A 141 -7.66 -3.72 19.97
N VAL A 142 -6.65 -3.12 19.33
CA VAL A 142 -6.22 -3.51 17.97
C VAL A 142 -5.28 -4.72 18.07
N ILE A 143 -5.56 -5.76 17.27
CA ILE A 143 -4.83 -7.04 17.28
C ILE A 143 -3.89 -7.13 16.08
N ALA A 144 -4.36 -6.70 14.91
CA ALA A 144 -3.59 -6.79 13.67
C ALA A 144 -4.07 -5.76 12.65
N VAL A 145 -3.19 -5.45 11.70
CA VAL A 145 -3.49 -4.65 10.53
C VAL A 145 -2.96 -5.32 9.27
N GLY A 146 -3.55 -5.02 8.12
CA GLY A 146 -3.06 -5.52 6.83
C GLY A 146 -3.54 -4.66 5.68
N LEU A 147 -2.69 -4.51 4.66
CA LEU A 147 -3.02 -3.85 3.41
C LEU A 147 -2.65 -4.79 2.27
N SER A 148 -3.52 -4.93 1.27
CA SER A 148 -3.23 -5.66 0.04
C SER A 148 -3.74 -4.90 -1.17
N ALA A 149 -3.10 -5.12 -2.31
CA ALA A 149 -3.53 -4.65 -3.63
C ALA A 149 -3.22 -5.74 -4.66
N GLY A 150 -4.18 -6.66 -4.85
CA GLY A 150 -3.98 -7.90 -5.61
C GLY A 150 -4.60 -9.11 -4.93
#